data_AF-A0A8T9MY65-F1
#
_entry.id   AF-A0A8T9MY65-F1
#
_cell.length_a   1.000
_cell.length_b   1.000
_cell.length_c   1.000
_cell.angle_alpha   90.00
_cell.angle_beta   90.00
_cell.angle_gamma   90.00
#
_symmetry.space_group_name_H-M   'P 1'
#
loop_
_entity.id
_entity.type
_entity.pdbx_description
1 polymer ?
#
loop_
_entity_poly.entity_id
_entity_poly.type
_entity_poly.pdbx_seq_one_letter_code
_entity_poly.pdbx_strand_id
1 'polypeptide(L)'
;MAQQYLPNHEIPIMIWVYIGLGQNQQGNQLYTSGMTKFGKDEMEILNSPIDMARLHASLSSMCAYIISSGLVLKDGESIGFSAEQKWQISHSKSVYAPSEFSLKIDIQ
;
A
#
# COMPACT_ATOMS: atom_id res chain seq x y z
N MET A 1 -10.02 18.25 10.47
CA MET A 1 -9.30 17.22 9.68
C MET A 1 -9.76 17.30 8.22
N ALA A 2 -8.95 16.87 7.25
CA ALA A 2 -9.01 17.20 5.80
C ALA A 2 -10.36 17.09 5.05
N GLN A 3 -11.39 16.51 5.66
CA GLN A 3 -12.75 16.37 5.12
C GLN A 3 -13.47 17.69 4.81
N GLN A 4 -13.10 18.79 5.49
CA GLN A 4 -13.81 20.07 5.37
C GLN A 4 -13.52 20.86 4.07
N TYR A 5 -12.50 20.46 3.29
CA TYR A 5 -11.96 21.29 2.19
C TYR A 5 -12.07 20.67 0.79
N LEU A 6 -12.89 19.63 0.62
CA LEU A 6 -12.98 18.91 -0.65
C LEU A 6 -14.35 19.10 -1.31
N PRO A 7 -14.43 19.72 -2.51
CA PRO A 7 -15.64 19.69 -3.30
C PRO A 7 -15.98 18.24 -3.63
N ASN A 8 -17.24 17.84 -3.41
CA ASN A 8 -17.77 16.49 -3.64
C ASN A 8 -17.30 15.36 -2.69
N HIS A 9 -16.62 15.65 -1.57
CA HIS A 9 -16.07 14.63 -0.64
C HIS A 9 -15.05 13.67 -1.27
N GLU A 10 -14.59 13.93 -2.49
CA GLU A 10 -13.55 13.13 -3.12
C GLU A 10 -12.20 13.54 -2.54
N ILE A 11 -11.63 12.71 -1.67
CA ILE A 11 -10.26 12.88 -1.21
C ILE A 11 -9.36 12.53 -2.40
N PRO A 12 -8.53 13.46 -2.91
CA PRO A 12 -7.46 13.07 -3.83
C PRO A 12 -6.45 12.26 -3.02
N ILE A 13 -6.67 10.96 -2.94
CA ILE A 13 -5.90 9.99 -2.14
C ILE A 13 -4.41 10.12 -2.45
N MET A 14 -4.07 10.38 -3.72
CA MET A 14 -2.69 10.57 -4.20
C MET A 14 -1.99 11.84 -3.69
N ILE A 15 -2.71 12.81 -3.09
CA ILE A 15 -2.08 13.99 -2.47
C ILE A 15 -1.55 13.66 -1.07
N TRP A 16 -2.10 12.65 -0.40
CA TRP A 16 -1.83 12.37 1.02
C TRP A 16 -0.99 11.12 1.28
N VAL A 17 -0.97 10.19 0.33
CA VAL A 17 -0.16 8.97 0.40
C VAL A 17 1.00 9.09 -0.59
N TYR A 18 2.21 9.09 -0.05
CA TYR A 18 3.44 8.99 -0.84
C TYR A 18 3.83 7.52 -1.02
N ILE A 19 4.27 7.15 -2.22
CA ILE A 19 4.87 5.84 -2.50
C ILE A 19 6.37 6.04 -2.74
N GLY A 20 7.17 5.55 -1.80
CA GLY A 20 8.61 5.47 -1.94
C GLY A 20 9.01 4.33 -2.87
N LEU A 21 10.00 4.58 -3.72
CA LEU A 21 10.53 3.62 -4.69
C LEU A 21 11.99 3.33 -4.36
N GLY A 22 12.40 2.07 -4.43
CA GLY A 22 13.78 1.65 -4.26
C GLY A 22 14.10 0.39 -5.04
N GLN A 23 15.37 0.19 -5.38
CA GLN A 23 15.84 -1.02 -6.04
C GLN A 23 17.14 -1.48 -5.38
N ASN A 24 17.28 -2.78 -5.18
CA ASN A 24 18.51 -3.41 -4.73
C ASN A 24 18.78 -4.70 -5.52
N GLN A 25 19.83 -5.43 -5.17
CA GLN A 25 20.21 -6.69 -5.84
C GLN A 25 19.15 -7.80 -5.74
N GLN A 26 18.24 -7.71 -4.77
CA GLN A 26 17.17 -8.69 -4.54
C GLN A 26 15.87 -8.33 -5.27
N GLY A 27 15.71 -7.09 -5.75
CA GLY A 27 14.56 -6.67 -6.54
C GLY A 27 14.08 -5.25 -6.22
N ASN A 28 12.89 -4.95 -6.72
CA ASN A 28 12.21 -3.68 -6.51
C ASN A 28 11.53 -3.63 -5.13
N GLN A 29 11.58 -2.45 -4.51
CA GLN A 29 11.05 -2.14 -3.19
C GLN A 29 10.07 -0.98 -3.31
N LEU A 30 8.90 -1.09 -2.70
CA LEU A 30 7.97 0.01 -2.56
C LEU A 30 7.48 0.09 -1.11
N TYR A 31 7.22 1.30 -0.64
CA TYR A 31 6.57 1.51 0.66
C TYR A 31 5.63 2.70 0.61
N THR A 32 4.61 2.69 1.46
CA THR A 32 3.70 3.83 1.63
C THR A 32 4.13 4.71 2.80
N SER A 33 3.79 5.99 2.71
CA SER A 33 3.81 6.93 3.82
C SER A 33 2.54 7.77 3.76
N GLY A 34 1.74 7.74 4.83
CA GLY A 34 0.51 8.53 4.96
C GLY A 34 -0.78 7.71 5.03
N MET A 35 -0.73 6.38 4.88
CA MET A 35 -1.90 5.51 5.10
C MET A 35 -2.44 5.64 6.52
N THR A 36 -1.54 5.85 7.49
CA THR A 36 -1.87 6.08 8.91
C THR A 36 -2.79 7.28 9.14
N LYS A 37 -2.75 8.31 8.28
CA LYS A 37 -3.67 9.46 8.35
C LYS A 37 -5.13 9.08 8.06
N PHE A 38 -5.34 7.92 7.44
CA PHE A 38 -6.64 7.32 7.16
C PHE A 38 -7.00 6.18 8.12
N GLY A 39 -6.22 5.98 9.19
CA GLY A 39 -6.41 4.87 10.12
C GLY A 39 -6.12 3.50 9.51
N LYS A 40 -5.20 3.45 8.53
CA LYS A 40 -4.76 2.23 7.84
C LYS A 40 -3.28 1.99 8.09
N ASP A 41 -2.87 0.73 8.08
CA ASP A 41 -1.46 0.38 8.18
C ASP A 41 -0.70 0.82 6.93
N GLU A 42 0.57 1.19 7.10
CA GLU A 42 1.46 1.37 5.95
C GLU A 42 1.71 0.01 5.28
N MET A 43 2.05 0.03 4.00
CA MET A 43 2.24 -1.16 3.18
C MET A 43 3.62 -1.15 2.53
N GLU A 44 4.20 -2.33 2.36
CA GLU A 44 5.49 -2.53 1.69
C GLU A 44 5.45 -3.70 0.71
N ILE A 45 6.10 -3.54 -0.43
CA ILE A 45 6.43 -4.62 -1.36
C ILE A 45 7.95 -4.73 -1.33
N LEU A 46 8.48 -5.90 -0.99
CA LEU A 46 9.91 -6.10 -0.82
C LEU A 46 10.45 -7.13 -1.81
N ASN A 47 11.62 -6.84 -2.38
CA ASN A 47 12.40 -7.76 -3.23
C ASN A 47 11.60 -8.34 -4.42
N SER A 48 10.67 -7.56 -4.98
CA SER A 48 9.84 -8.06 -6.08
C SER A 48 10.62 -8.06 -7.40
N PRO A 49 10.54 -9.14 -8.20
CA PRO A 49 11.10 -9.19 -9.55
C PRO A 49 10.23 -8.44 -10.58
N ILE A 50 8.99 -8.10 -10.23
CA ILE A 50 8.06 -7.37 -11.10
C ILE A 50 8.57 -5.96 -11.37
N ASP A 51 8.33 -5.48 -12.60
CA ASP A 51 8.65 -4.11 -13.05
C ASP A 51 8.09 -3.02 -12.11
N MET A 52 8.90 -1.98 -11.89
CA MET A 52 8.61 -0.89 -10.96
C MET A 52 7.31 -0.16 -11.28
N ALA A 53 7.02 0.09 -12.56
CA ALA A 53 5.82 0.82 -12.94
C ALA A 53 4.56 0.01 -12.63
N ARG A 54 4.61 -1.31 -12.86
CA ARG A 54 3.52 -2.22 -12.52
C ARG A 54 3.31 -2.34 -11.01
N LEU A 55 4.38 -2.41 -10.23
CA LEU A 55 4.29 -2.40 -8.77
C LEU A 55 3.69 -1.10 -8.24
N HIS A 56 4.17 0.04 -8.74
CA HIS A 56 3.66 1.35 -8.34
C HIS A 56 2.17 1.49 -8.66
N ALA A 57 1.74 1.11 -9.87
CA ALA A 57 0.33 1.11 -10.26
C ALA A 57 -0.53 0.21 -9.36
N SER A 58 -0.02 -0.99 -9.02
CA SER A 58 -0.71 -1.95 -8.16
C SER A 58 -0.85 -1.43 -6.73
N LEU A 59 0.23 -0.93 -6.14
CA LEU A 59 0.22 -0.39 -4.77
C LEU A 59 -0.64 0.87 -4.67
N SER A 60 -0.57 1.75 -5.68
CA SER A 60 -1.41 2.95 -5.76
C SER A 60 -2.90 2.60 -5.78
N SER A 61 -3.27 1.60 -6.59
CA SER A 61 -4.65 1.13 -6.70
C SER A 61 -5.12 0.45 -5.40
N MET A 62 -4.25 -0.29 -4.71
CA MET A 62 -4.54 -0.85 -3.39
C MET A 62 -4.75 0.23 -2.33
N CYS A 63 -3.89 1.26 -2.28
CA CYS A 63 -4.07 2.39 -1.37
C CYS A 63 -5.46 3.02 -1.59
N ALA A 64 -5.81 3.32 -2.85
CA ALA A 64 -7.08 3.91 -3.21
C ALA A 64 -8.27 3.03 -2.79
N TYR A 65 -8.20 1.74 -3.06
CA TYR A 65 -9.24 0.79 -2.70
C TYR A 65 -9.41 0.65 -1.18
N ILE A 66 -8.32 0.47 -0.43
CA ILE A 66 -8.35 0.27 1.03
C ILE A 66 -8.92 1.51 1.73
N ILE A 67 -8.52 2.70 1.28
CA ILE A 67 -9.03 3.96 1.84
C ILE A 67 -10.50 4.15 1.49
N SER A 68 -10.89 4.01 0.23
CA SER A 68 -12.27 4.26 -0.22
C SER A 68 -13.29 3.24 0.29
N SER A 69 -12.90 1.96 0.38
CA SER A 69 -13.76 0.88 0.88
C SER A 69 -13.81 0.79 2.41
N GLY A 70 -12.87 1.45 3.10
CA GLY A 70 -12.69 1.26 4.54
C GLY A 70 -12.15 -0.12 4.92
N LEU A 71 -11.68 -0.93 3.96
CA LEU A 71 -11.11 -2.25 4.20
C LEU A 71 -9.98 -2.20 5.24
N VAL A 72 -9.94 -3.19 6.12
CA VAL A 72 -8.84 -3.39 7.08
C VAL A 72 -8.27 -4.76 6.79
N LEU A 73 -7.01 -4.79 6.36
CA LEU A 73 -6.28 -6.02 6.11
C LEU A 73 -5.59 -6.48 7.39
N LYS A 74 -5.51 -7.79 7.59
CA LYS A 74 -4.86 -8.42 8.74
C LYS A 74 -3.75 -9.36 8.30
N ASP A 75 -2.90 -9.68 9.27
CA ASP A 75 -1.87 -10.72 9.10
C ASP A 75 -2.48 -12.04 8.62
N GLY A 76 -1.86 -12.64 7.61
CA GLY A 76 -2.29 -13.92 7.03
C GLY A 76 -3.47 -13.83 6.05
N GLU A 77 -4.04 -12.65 5.81
CA GLU A 77 -5.04 -12.47 4.75
C GLU A 77 -4.39 -12.40 3.36
N SER A 78 -5.23 -12.45 2.32
CA SER A 78 -4.79 -12.23 0.94
C SER A 78 -5.63 -11.17 0.26
N ILE A 79 -5.03 -10.37 -0.61
CA ILE A 79 -5.71 -9.37 -1.44
C ILE A 79 -5.43 -9.63 -2.92
N GLY A 80 -6.41 -9.32 -3.77
CA GLY A 80 -6.23 -9.34 -5.22
C GLY A 80 -7.30 -8.52 -5.91
N PHE A 81 -7.03 -8.14 -7.16
CA PHE A 81 -7.99 -7.38 -7.98
C PHE A 81 -8.98 -8.29 -8.72
N SER A 82 -8.82 -9.63 -8.64
CA SER A 82 -9.75 -10.63 -9.16
C SER A 82 -9.84 -11.84 -8.21
N ALA A 83 -10.75 -12.77 -8.48
CA ALA A 83 -10.92 -13.98 -7.67
C ALA A 83 -9.72 -14.94 -7.74
N GLU A 84 -8.99 -14.90 -8.87
CA GLU A 84 -7.84 -15.74 -9.15
C GLU A 84 -6.54 -15.15 -8.57
N GLN A 85 -6.45 -13.83 -8.48
CA GLN A 85 -5.28 -13.15 -7.94
C GLN A 85 -5.34 -13.16 -6.41
N LYS A 86 -4.29 -13.68 -5.76
CA LYS A 86 -4.16 -13.70 -4.30
C LYS A 86 -2.73 -13.40 -3.89
N TRP A 87 -2.49 -12.16 -3.49
CA TRP A 87 -1.23 -11.73 -2.88
C TRP A 87 -1.32 -11.91 -1.38
N GLN A 88 -0.34 -12.61 -0.81
CA GLN A 88 -0.29 -12.85 0.63
C GLN A 88 0.09 -11.58 1.39
N ILE A 89 -0.55 -11.39 2.53
CA ILE A 89 -0.30 -10.28 3.44
C ILE A 89 0.33 -10.82 4.72
N SER A 90 1.40 -10.17 5.17
CA SER A 90 1.93 -10.36 6.52
C SER A 90 2.07 -9.03 7.24
N HIS A 91 1.86 -9.02 8.56
CA HIS A 91 2.04 -7.85 9.40
C HIS A 91 3.33 -7.99 10.21
N SER A 92 4.33 -7.18 9.89
CA SER A 92 5.66 -7.28 10.50
C SER A 92 6.31 -5.91 10.65
N LYS A 93 7.47 -5.85 11.31
CA LYS A 93 8.20 -4.59 11.49
C LYS A 93 8.48 -3.93 10.15
N SER A 94 8.31 -2.61 10.09
CA SER A 94 8.59 -1.84 8.89
C SER A 94 10.07 -1.90 8.52
N VAL A 95 10.35 -1.91 7.21
CA VAL A 95 11.73 -1.83 6.69
C VAL A 95 12.04 -0.40 6.26
N TYR A 96 11.12 0.22 5.50
CA TYR A 96 11.22 1.58 4.96
C TYR A 96 10.05 2.47 5.37
N ALA A 97 8.85 1.89 5.55
CA ALA A 97 7.66 2.64 5.94
C ALA A 97 7.86 3.39 7.29
N PRO A 98 7.36 4.63 7.43
CA PRO A 98 7.55 5.45 8.63
C PRO A 98 6.54 5.11 9.74
N SER A 99 6.47 3.83 10.10
CA SER A 99 5.63 3.25 11.16
C SER A 99 6.39 2.12 11.83
N GLU A 100 6.01 1.72 13.06
CA GLU A 100 6.68 0.58 13.72
C GLU A 100 6.42 -0.74 12.97
N PHE A 101 5.21 -0.91 12.45
CA PHE A 101 4.78 -2.07 11.68
C PHE A 101 4.14 -1.66 10.36
N SER A 102 4.18 -2.58 9.39
CA SER A 102 3.55 -2.44 8.09
C SER A 102 3.06 -3.79 7.57
N LEU A 103 2.13 -3.74 6.63
CA LEU A 103 1.70 -4.89 5.85
C LEU A 103 2.69 -5.14 4.72
N LYS A 104 3.28 -6.33 4.65
CA LYS A 104 4.04 -6.78 3.47
C LYS A 104 3.10 -7.45 2.50
N ILE A 105 3.15 -7.03 1.24
CA ILE A 105 2.36 -7.60 0.15
C ILE A 105 3.30 -8.41 -0.73
N ASP A 106 3.07 -9.72 -0.79
CA ASP A 106 3.87 -10.62 -1.62
C ASP A 106 3.39 -10.58 -3.08
N ILE A 107 4.00 -9.67 -3.84
CA ILE A 107 3.82 -9.56 -5.29
C ILE A 107 5.11 -10.06 -5.94
N GLN A 108 5.03 -11.22 -6.60
CA GLN A 108 6.13 -11.86 -7.32
C GLN A 108 5.77 -12.08 -8.79
#